data_AF-A0A2E5LB48-F1
#
_entry.id   AF-A0A2E5LB48-F1
#
_cell.length_a   1.000
_cell.length_b   1.000
_cell.length_c   1.000
_cell.angle_alpha   90.00
_cell.angle_beta   90.00
_cell.angle_gamma   90.00
#
_symmetry.space_group_name_H-M   'P 1'
#
loop_
_entity.id
_entity.type
_entity.pdbx_description
1 polymer ?
#
loop_
_entity_poly.entity_id
_entity_poly.type
_entity_poly.pdbx_seq_one_letter_code
_entity_poly.pdbx_strand_id
1 'polypeptide(L)' 'MKKFLFISLIFTISISLNANNIEGKWFFESILLENNLSSNNLKPIAKEDFIEIKSDNSFSYSLTKVPLFATGSWELKND' A
#
# COMPACT_ATOMS: atom_id res chain seq x y z
N MET A 1 38.52 17.10 -31.17
CA MET A 1 37.05 16.98 -31.06
C MET A 1 36.71 15.81 -30.14
N LYS A 2 36.74 15.99 -28.81
CA LYS A 2 36.51 14.91 -27.81
C LYS A 2 35.86 15.43 -26.52
N LYS A 3 34.90 16.36 -26.62
CA LYS A 3 34.19 16.92 -25.46
C LYS A 3 32.66 16.81 -25.51
N PHE A 4 32.11 16.14 -26.53
CA PHE A 4 30.66 16.07 -26.74
C PHE A 4 29.98 14.75 -26.31
N LEU A 5 30.72 13.80 -25.71
CA LEU A 5 30.15 12.50 -25.35
C LEU A 5 29.60 12.40 -23.92
N PHE A 6 29.75 13.42 -23.08
CA PHE A 6 29.33 13.33 -21.67
C PHE A 6 27.95 13.92 -21.34
N ILE A 7 27.29 14.61 -22.28
CA ILE A 7 25.99 15.25 -22.02
C ILE A 7 24.80 14.37 -22.47
N SER A 8 25.03 13.36 -23.31
CA SER A 8 23.96 12.49 -23.83
C SER A 8 23.43 11.46 -22.82
N LEU A 9 24.18 11.16 -21.75
CA LEU A 9 23.83 10.06 -20.83
C LEU A 9 22.79 10.44 -19.76
N ILE A 10 22.38 11.71 -19.67
CA ILE A 10 21.47 12.19 -18.61
C ILE A 10 19.99 12.11 -19.04
N PHE A 11 19.68 11.73 -20.30
CA PHE A 11 18.33 11.88 -20.86
C PHE A 11 17.44 10.62 -20.84
N THR A 12 17.90 9.46 -20.33
CA THR A 12 17.16 8.19 -20.48
C THR A 12 16.61 7.59 -19.19
N ILE A 13 16.84 8.21 -18.03
CA ILE A 13 16.27 7.72 -16.76
C ILE A 13 14.93 8.43 -16.52
N SER A 14 13.95 8.13 -17.37
CA SER A 14 12.55 8.43 -17.09
C SER A 14 12.03 7.35 -16.13
N ILE A 15 12.31 7.49 -14.84
CA ILE A 15 11.69 6.64 -13.82
C ILE A 15 10.23 7.08 -13.78
N SER A 16 9.35 6.31 -14.42
CA SER A 16 7.91 6.43 -14.21
C SER A 16 7.63 5.97 -12.77
N LEU A 17 7.69 6.92 -11.83
CA LEU A 17 7.14 6.75 -10.50
C LEU A 17 5.62 6.70 -10.64
N ASN A 18 5.09 5.51 -10.96
CA ASN A 18 3.66 5.25 -10.90
C ASN A 18 3.26 5.36 -9.41
N ALA A 19 2.59 6.46 -9.05
CA ALA A 19 2.26 6.81 -7.67
C ALA A 19 1.20 5.91 -7.01
N ASN A 20 0.70 4.87 -7.69
CA ASN A 20 -0.50 4.13 -7.29
C ASN A 20 -0.30 2.61 -7.19
N ASN A 21 0.90 2.12 -6.87
CA ASN A 21 1.03 0.70 -6.55
C ASN A 21 0.58 0.45 -5.09
N ILE A 22 -0.66 -0.02 -4.93
CA ILE A 22 -1.25 -0.39 -3.63
C ILE A 22 -0.93 -1.82 -3.21
N GLU A 23 -0.36 -2.62 -4.12
CA GLU A 23 0.04 -4.00 -3.84
C GLU A 23 1.14 -4.02 -2.77
N GLY A 24 1.05 -4.99 -1.86
CA GLY A 24 2.00 -5.16 -0.77
C GLY A 24 1.32 -5.48 0.55
N LYS A 25 2.17 -5.59 1.58
CA LYS A 25 1.76 -5.86 2.96
C LYS A 25 1.83 -4.58 3.78
N TRP A 26 0.70 -4.19 4.34
CA TRP A 26 0.51 -2.96 5.11
C TRP A 26 0.11 -3.32 6.54
N PHE A 27 0.84 -2.79 7.51
CA PHE A 27 0.53 -2.99 8.93
C PHE A 27 -0.40 -1.89 9.42
N PHE A 28 -1.38 -2.25 10.24
CA PHE A 28 -2.34 -1.26 10.74
C PHE A 28 -1.68 -0.36 11.79
N GLU A 29 -1.63 0.94 11.53
CA GLU A 29 -1.38 1.95 12.56
C GLU A 29 -2.64 2.21 13.39
N SER A 30 -3.79 2.31 12.70
CA SER A 30 -5.10 2.46 13.30
C SER A 30 -6.21 1.93 12.39
N ILE A 31 -7.36 1.58 12.97
CA ILE A 31 -8.59 1.21 12.27
C ILE A 31 -9.70 2.08 12.87
N LEU A 32 -9.95 3.24 12.25
CA LEU A 32 -10.87 4.25 12.77
C LEU A 32 -12.17 4.29 11.97
N LEU A 33 -13.22 4.85 12.55
CA LEU A 33 -14.43 5.21 11.82
C LEU A 33 -14.18 6.51 11.07
N GLU A 34 -14.50 6.54 9.77
CA GLU A 34 -14.45 7.77 8.97
C GLU A 34 -15.35 8.84 9.60
N ASN A 35 -14.81 10.03 9.87
CA ASN A 35 -15.46 11.17 10.53
C ASN A 35 -15.66 11.08 12.05
N ASN A 36 -15.06 10.12 12.75
CA ASN A 36 -15.07 10.13 14.22
C ASN A 36 -13.90 10.96 14.76
N LEU A 37 -14.19 11.88 15.69
CA LEU A 37 -13.18 12.69 16.39
C LEU A 37 -12.39 11.88 17.42
N SER A 38 -12.84 10.67 17.75
CA SER A 38 -12.13 9.75 18.63
C SER A 38 -10.97 9.07 17.90
N SER A 39 -9.78 9.13 18.49
CA SER A 39 -8.60 8.39 18.05
C SER A 39 -8.62 6.90 18.45
N ASN A 40 -9.77 6.38 18.88
CA ASN A 40 -9.90 5.00 19.32
C ASN A 40 -10.15 4.05 18.15
N ASN A 41 -9.38 2.97 18.10
CA ASN A 41 -9.59 1.92 17.12
C ASN A 41 -10.95 1.22 17.28
N LEU A 42 -11.59 0.89 16.16
CA LEU A 42 -12.84 0.12 16.08
C LEU A 42 -12.69 -1.31 16.60
N LYS A 43 -11.48 -1.86 16.50
CA LYS A 43 -11.08 -3.16 17.05
C LYS A 43 -9.71 -3.02 17.71
N PRO A 44 -9.42 -3.81 18.77
CA PRO A 44 -8.05 -3.94 19.27
C PRO A 44 -7.13 -4.42 18.14
N ILE A 45 -6.01 -3.72 17.94
CA ILE A 45 -4.96 -4.10 16.98
C ILE A 45 -3.63 -4.35 17.67
N ALA A 46 -2.83 -5.25 17.12
CA ALA A 46 -1.45 -5.48 17.46
C ALA A 46 -0.50 -4.98 16.36
N LYS A 47 0.80 -4.95 16.64
CA LYS A 47 1.81 -4.42 15.71
C LYS A 47 1.96 -5.29 14.47
N GLU A 48 1.70 -6.58 14.62
CA GLU A 48 1.77 -7.60 13.58
C GLU A 48 0.50 -7.69 12.72
N ASP A 49 -0.57 -6.98 13.09
CA ASP A 49 -1.83 -6.98 12.34
C ASP A 49 -1.66 -6.26 11.00
N PHE A 50 -2.24 -6.82 9.94
CA PHE A 50 -1.96 -6.37 8.58
C PHE A 50 -3.12 -6.58 7.62
N ILE A 51 -3.05 -5.85 6.51
CA ILE A 51 -3.73 -6.15 5.25
C ILE A 51 -2.67 -6.36 4.15
N GLU A 52 -2.83 -7.39 3.35
CA GLU A 52 -2.01 -7.68 2.18
C GLU A 52 -2.90 -7.55 0.95
N ILE A 53 -2.54 -6.64 0.06
CA ILE A 53 -3.15 -6.45 -1.25
C ILE A 53 -2.25 -7.15 -2.26
N LYS A 54 -2.78 -8.18 -2.92
CA LYS A 54 -2.01 -9.05 -3.80
C LYS A 54 -2.25 -8.68 -5.26
N SER A 55 -1.28 -9.00 -6.11
CA SER A 55 -1.34 -8.75 -7.56
C SER A 55 -2.37 -9.60 -8.31
N ASP A 56 -2.95 -10.61 -7.67
CA ASP A 56 -3.96 -11.51 -8.23
C ASP A 56 -5.41 -11.01 -8.01
N ASN A 57 -5.59 -9.70 -7.78
CA ASN A 57 -6.88 -9.09 -7.44
C ASN A 57 -7.51 -9.63 -6.14
N SER A 58 -6.74 -10.26 -5.26
CA SER A 58 -7.19 -10.67 -3.94
C SER A 58 -6.53 -9.85 -2.82
N PHE A 59 -7.20 -9.79 -1.66
CA PHE A 59 -6.61 -9.29 -0.44
C PHE A 59 -6.81 -10.29 0.70
N SER A 60 -5.97 -10.16 1.73
CA SER A 60 -6.17 -10.83 3.00
C SER A 60 -5.82 -9.90 4.15
N TYR A 61 -6.54 -9.98 5.27
CA TYR A 61 -6.15 -9.27 6.49
C TYR A 61 -6.23 -10.19 7.70
N SER A 62 -5.44 -9.84 8.72
CA SER A 62 -5.34 -10.59 9.98
C SER A 62 -5.28 -9.64 11.16
N LEU A 63 -6.12 -9.90 12.17
CA LEU A 63 -6.03 -9.29 13.49
C LEU A 63 -5.70 -10.39 14.52
N THR A 64 -4.72 -10.19 15.38
CA THR A 64 -4.27 -11.20 16.36
C THR A 64 -4.99 -11.05 17.70
N LYS A 65 -5.23 -9.80 18.14
CA LYS A 65 -5.95 -9.52 19.40
C LYS A 65 -7.43 -9.89 19.33
N VAL A 66 -7.99 -9.87 18.13
CA VAL A 66 -9.31 -10.42 17.83
C VAL A 66 -9.05 -11.47 16.76
N PRO A 67 -9.04 -12.78 17.07
CA PRO A 67 -8.56 -13.84 16.17
C PRO A 67 -9.42 -13.91 14.91
N LEU A 68 -9.08 -13.05 13.95
CA LEU A 68 -9.87 -12.73 12.79
C LEU A 68 -8.95 -12.74 11.59
N PHE A 69 -9.30 -13.59 10.65
CA PHE A 69 -8.66 -13.65 9.35
C PHE A 69 -9.76 -13.58 8.30
N ALA A 70 -9.57 -12.75 7.30
CA ALA A 70 -10.50 -12.70 6.18
C ALA A 70 -9.77 -12.46 4.87
N THR A 71 -10.43 -12.85 3.79
CA THR A 71 -9.98 -12.68 2.41
C THR A 71 -11.09 -12.05 1.57
N GLY A 72 -10.71 -11.47 0.44
CA GLY A 72 -11.65 -10.92 -0.52
C GLY A 72 -10.96 -10.56 -1.83
N SER A 73 -11.68 -9.84 -2.68
CA SER A 73 -11.17 -9.34 -3.95
C SER A 73 -11.15 -7.82 -3.99
N TRP A 74 -10.26 -7.26 -4.80
CA TRP A 74 -10.15 -5.82 -5.03
C TRP A 74 -10.05 -5.50 -6.52
N GLU A 75 -10.52 -4.31 -6.88
CA GLU A 75 -10.43 -3.75 -8.22
C GLU A 75 -10.07 -2.26 -8.10
N LEU A 76 -9.11 -1.80 -8.90
CA LEU A 76 -8.80 -0.39 -9.01
C LEU A 76 -9.81 0.26 -9.96
N LYS A 77 -10.71 1.08 -9.42
CA LYS A 77 -11.61 1.89 -10.23
C LYS A 77 -10.98 3.27 -10.43
N ASN A 78 -10.60 3.56 -11.68
CA ASN A 78 -10.25 4.93 -12.08
C ASN A 78 -11.54 5.68 -12.42
N ASP A 79 -11.75 6.84 -11.80
CA ASP A 79 -12.82 7.76 -12.17
C ASP A 79 -12.49 8.54 -13.45
#